data_AF-A0A3Q7HN75-F1
#
_entry.id   AF-A0A3Q7HN75-F1
#
_cell.length_a   1.000
_cell.length_b   1.000
_cell.length_c   1.000
_cell.angle_alpha   90.00
_cell.angle_beta   90.00
_cell.angle_gamma   90.00
#
_symmetry.space_group_name_H-M   'P 1'
#
loop_
_entity.id
_entity.type
_entity.pdbx_description
1 polymer ?
#
loop_
_entity_poly.entity_id
_entity_poly.type
_entity_poly.pdbx_seq_one_letter_code
_entity_poly.pdbx_strand_id
1 'polypeptide(L)'
;MDPRYPIWQHFEKVFENVYKLPTIAPGIQKLLNIQNNNLETWKFEQEVCRRALVEMIILDELPFSFVEKEGFKKFMSKVQPLFLIPSRRTITKDCYEVYGELRINLKQL
;
A
#
# COMPACT_ATOMS: atom_id res chain seq x y z
N MET A 1 -12.79 26.22 11.91
CA MET A 1 -12.26 25.33 12.96
C MET A 1 -11.70 24.11 12.28
N ASP A 2 -10.46 23.70 12.58
CA ASP A 2 -9.89 22.45 12.06
C ASP A 2 -10.62 21.26 12.74
N PRO A 3 -11.29 20.37 12.00
CA PRO A 3 -12.09 19.29 12.57
C PRO A 3 -11.26 18.15 13.16
N ARG A 4 -9.93 18.24 13.14
CA ARG A 4 -9.04 17.21 13.68
C ARG A 4 -8.97 17.27 15.20
N TYR A 5 -9.26 16.13 15.84
CA TYR A 5 -9.20 15.94 17.29
C TYR A 5 -7.84 16.43 17.88
N PRO A 6 -7.80 16.96 19.11
CA PRO A 6 -6.58 17.53 19.73
C PRO A 6 -5.37 16.59 19.72
N ILE A 7 -5.61 15.27 19.75
CA ILE A 7 -4.56 14.26 19.68
C ILE A 7 -3.84 14.25 18.32
N TRP A 8 -4.55 14.54 17.23
CA TRP A 8 -3.98 14.60 15.88
C TRP A 8 -3.06 15.81 15.70
N GLN A 9 -3.41 16.95 16.28
CA GLN A 9 -2.56 18.15 16.32
C GLN A 9 -1.24 17.87 17.08
N HIS A 10 -1.33 17.11 18.18
CA HIS A 10 -0.15 16.69 18.93
C HIS A 10 0.74 15.75 18.11
N PHE A 11 0.16 14.76 17.46
CA PHE A 11 0.90 13.81 16.63
C PHE A 11 1.57 14.49 15.43
N GLU A 12 0.93 15.43 14.74
CA GLU A 12 1.55 16.15 13.62
C GLU A 12 2.85 16.85 14.03
N LYS A 13 2.86 17.55 15.18
CA LYS A 13 4.07 18.18 15.74
C LYS A 13 5.18 17.18 16.08
N VAL A 14 4.83 15.98 16.53
CA VAL A 14 5.81 14.92 16.82
C VAL A 14 6.36 14.33 15.52
N PHE A 15 5.51 14.10 14.51
CA PHE A 15 5.88 13.51 13.24
C PHE A 15 6.76 14.43 12.37
N GLU A 16 6.58 15.75 12.39
CA GLU A 16 7.45 16.69 11.67
C GLU A 16 8.90 16.71 12.21
N ASN A 17 9.07 16.53 13.52
CA ASN A 17 10.39 16.61 14.16
C ASN A 17 11.19 15.30 14.09
N VAL A 18 10.52 14.14 14.04
CA VAL A 18 11.18 12.83 14.11
C VAL A 18 11.49 12.23 12.73
N TYR A 19 10.79 12.64 11.67
CA TYR A 19 10.81 11.92 10.37
C TYR A 19 11.40 12.71 9.19
N LYS A 20 12.54 13.39 9.39
CA LYS A 20 13.40 13.73 8.24
C LYS A 20 13.93 12.43 7.63
N LEU A 21 13.60 12.20 6.35
CA LEU A 21 13.88 10.97 5.61
C LEU A 21 15.36 10.56 5.66
N PRO A 22 15.68 9.34 6.08
CA PRO A 22 16.92 8.67 5.68
C PRO A 22 16.78 8.18 4.24
N THR A 23 17.70 8.62 3.39
CA THR A 23 17.89 8.13 2.02
C THR A 23 18.25 6.63 2.06
N ILE A 24 17.34 5.80 1.55
CA ILE A 24 17.56 4.48 0.93
C ILE A 24 18.64 3.59 1.58
N ALA A 25 18.21 2.58 2.34
CA ALA A 25 19.02 1.38 2.58
C ALA A 25 18.33 0.17 1.92
N PRO A 26 18.89 -0.41 0.84
CA PRO A 26 18.34 -1.61 0.22
C PRO A 26 18.84 -2.83 0.99
N GLY A 27 18.13 -3.21 2.04
CA GLY A 27 18.27 -4.51 2.69
C GLY A 27 17.23 -5.48 2.14
N ILE A 28 17.67 -6.48 1.36
CA ILE A 28 16.79 -7.58 0.91
C ILE A 28 16.39 -8.38 2.15
N GLN A 29 15.14 -8.26 2.60
CA GLN A 29 14.62 -9.10 3.68
C GLN A 29 14.11 -10.42 3.08
N LYS A 30 14.89 -11.50 3.22
CA LYS A 30 14.38 -12.87 3.05
C LYS A 30 13.73 -13.32 4.36
N LEU A 31 12.45 -13.65 4.33
CA LEU A 31 11.74 -14.30 5.43
C LEU A 31 11.59 -15.80 5.10
N LEU A 32 12.02 -16.67 6.01
CA LEU A 32 11.84 -18.12 5.88
C LEU A 32 10.45 -18.48 6.40
N ASN A 33 9.62 -19.11 5.55
CA ASN A 33 8.34 -19.68 5.96
C ASN A 33 8.56 -21.18 6.24
N ILE A 34 8.35 -21.63 7.49
CA ILE A 34 8.44 -23.05 7.82
C ILE A 34 7.01 -23.58 7.90
N GLN A 35 6.58 -24.31 6.88
CA GLN A 35 5.40 -25.17 6.95
C GLN A 35 5.78 -26.59 6.50
N ASN A 36 5.50 -27.57 7.37
CA ASN A 36 5.57 -29.02 7.09
C ASN A 36 6.86 -29.53 6.42
N ASN A 37 8.02 -29.32 7.07
CA ASN A 37 9.32 -29.88 6.65
C ASN A 37 9.79 -29.57 5.21
N ASN A 38 9.10 -28.70 4.46
CA ASN A 38 9.54 -28.18 3.18
C ASN A 38 10.00 -26.73 3.35
N LEU A 39 11.26 -26.46 2.98
CA LEU A 39 11.81 -25.12 2.93
C LEU A 39 11.31 -24.41 1.66
N GLU A 40 10.10 -23.86 1.73
CA GLU A 40 9.63 -22.94 0.69
C GLU A 40 10.10 -21.53 1.03
N THR A 41 10.93 -20.95 0.15
CA THR A 41 11.31 -19.55 0.27
C THR A 41 10.10 -18.68 -0.09
N TRP A 42 9.57 -17.92 0.86
CA TRP A 42 8.54 -16.93 0.54
C TRP A 42 9.08 -15.96 -0.50
N LYS A 43 8.36 -15.83 -1.62
CA LYS A 43 8.71 -14.94 -2.72
C LYS A 43 7.77 -13.75 -2.71
N PHE A 44 8.34 -12.56 -2.66
CA PHE A 44 7.58 -11.33 -2.84
C PHE A 44 7.11 -11.22 -4.29
N GLU A 45 5.81 -11.05 -4.48
CA GLU A 45 5.18 -10.84 -5.79
C GLU A 45 4.49 -9.48 -5.82
N GLN A 46 5.10 -8.54 -6.55
CA GLN A 46 4.63 -7.15 -6.56
C GLN A 46 3.21 -7.00 -7.13
N GLU A 47 2.87 -7.76 -8.17
CA GLU A 47 1.56 -7.69 -8.82
C GLU A 47 0.44 -8.14 -7.88
N VAL A 48 0.70 -9.15 -7.03
CA VAL A 48 -0.25 -9.61 -6.02
C VAL A 48 -0.54 -8.51 -5.01
N CYS A 49 0.50 -7.84 -4.49
CA CYS A 49 0.33 -6.70 -3.58
C CYS A 49 -0.33 -5.49 -4.26
N ARG A 50 -0.04 -5.23 -5.54
CA ARG A 50 -0.67 -4.14 -6.30
C ARG A 50 -2.16 -4.38 -6.48
N ARG A 51 -2.55 -5.62 -6.81
CA ARG A 51 -3.96 -6.01 -6.93
C ARG A 51 -4.70 -5.84 -5.60
N ALA A 52 -4.11 -6.30 -4.50
CA ALA A 52 -4.68 -6.12 -3.15
C ALA A 52 -4.83 -4.63 -2.77
N LEU A 53 -3.87 -3.78 -3.15
CA LEU A 53 -3.96 -2.33 -2.94
C LEU A 53 -5.11 -1.71 -3.74
N VAL A 54 -5.33 -2.14 -4.98
CA VAL A 54 -6.46 -1.68 -5.81
C VAL A 54 -7.78 -2.12 -5.21
N GLU A 55 -7.89 -3.38 -4.75
CA GLU A 55 -9.09 -3.89 -4.07
C GLU A 55 -9.41 -3.06 -2.83
N MET A 56 -8.44 -2.77 -1.97
CA MET A 56 -8.62 -1.91 -0.79
C MET A 56 -9.14 -0.52 -1.17
N ILE A 57 -8.57 0.11 -2.21
CA ILE A 57 -9.02 1.44 -2.67
C ILE A 57 -10.47 1.42 -3.14
N ILE A 58 -10.88 0.37 -3.85
CA ILE A 58 -12.25 0.22 -4.35
C ILE A 58 -13.22 -0.08 -3.20
N LEU A 59 -12.88 -1.04 -2.33
CA LEU A 59 -13.75 -1.48 -1.23
C LEU A 59 -13.97 -0.40 -0.17
N ASP A 60 -12.92 0.33 0.19
CA ASP A 60 -12.96 1.37 1.22
C ASP A 60 -13.21 2.77 0.65
N GLU A 61 -13.52 2.86 -0.65
CA GLU A 61 -13.79 4.10 -1.39
C GLU A 61 -12.71 5.19 -1.18
N LEU A 62 -11.44 4.77 -1.13
CA LEU A 62 -10.34 5.69 -0.85
C LEU A 62 -10.06 6.58 -2.06
N PRO A 63 -9.66 7.85 -1.84
CA PRO A 63 -9.15 8.69 -2.93
C PRO A 63 -7.95 8.02 -3.61
N PHE A 64 -7.86 8.04 -4.94
CA PHE A 64 -6.70 7.46 -5.65
C PHE A 64 -5.35 8.08 -5.24
N SER A 65 -5.37 9.32 -4.73
CA SER A 65 -4.18 9.99 -4.17
C SER A 65 -3.73 9.41 -2.82
N PHE A 66 -4.47 8.46 -2.24
CA PHE A 66 -4.12 7.78 -0.99
C PHE A 66 -2.72 7.17 -1.03
N VAL A 67 -2.35 6.55 -2.16
CA VAL A 67 -1.02 5.94 -2.35
C VAL A 67 0.12 6.97 -2.32
N GLU A 68 -0.18 8.25 -2.55
CA GLU A 68 0.79 9.33 -2.54
C GLU A 68 0.97 9.95 -1.14
N LYS A 69 0.07 9.65 -0.19
CA LYS A 69 0.10 10.17 1.18
C LYS A 69 1.35 9.68 1.91
N GLU A 70 2.03 10.59 2.61
CA GLU A 70 3.27 10.28 3.32
C GLU A 70 3.10 9.21 4.39
N GLY A 71 1.98 9.22 5.12
CA GLY A 71 1.68 8.22 6.14
C GLY A 71 1.64 6.81 5.55
N PHE A 72 0.96 6.64 4.41
CA PHE A 72 0.90 5.36 3.69
C PHE A 72 2.27 4.93 3.18
N LYS A 73 3.04 5.84 2.55
CA LYS A 73 4.40 5.56 2.08
C LYS A 73 5.33 5.13 3.22
N LYS A 74 5.27 5.82 4.36
CA LYS A 74 6.06 5.50 5.56
C LYS A 74 5.65 4.13 6.11
N PHE A 75 4.36 3.86 6.22
CA PHE A 75 3.85 2.56 6.65
C PHE A 75 4.34 1.42 5.74
N MET A 76 4.15 1.54 4.43
CA MET A 76 4.58 0.52 3.46
C MET A 76 6.09 0.33 3.42
N SER A 77 6.89 1.38 3.67
CA SER A 77 8.35 1.26 3.78
C SER A 77 8.80 0.34 4.91
N LYS A 78 7.93 0.10 5.91
CA LYS A 78 8.18 -0.80 7.04
C LYS A 78 7.54 -2.16 6.83
N VAL A 79 6.35 -2.21 6.25
CA VAL A 79 5.61 -3.46 6.02
C VAL A 79 6.22 -4.27 4.89
N GLN A 80 6.50 -3.63 3.74
CA GLN A 80 7.08 -4.29 2.58
C GLN A 80 7.98 -3.32 1.82
N PRO A 81 9.27 -3.22 2.21
CA PRO A 81 10.22 -2.28 1.61
C PRO A 81 10.43 -2.47 0.10
N LEU A 82 10.18 -3.68 -0.43
CA LEU A 82 10.36 -4.00 -1.84
C LEU A 82 9.14 -3.61 -2.70
N PHE A 83 8.03 -3.23 -2.09
CA PHE A 83 6.84 -2.83 -2.82
C PHE A 83 7.02 -1.43 -3.40
N LEU A 84 7.18 -1.35 -4.74
CA LEU A 84 7.17 -0.06 -5.42
C LEU A 84 5.73 0.43 -5.46
N ILE A 85 5.47 1.47 -4.65
CA ILE A 85 4.16 2.08 -4.55
C ILE A 85 3.82 2.73 -5.90
N PRO A 86 2.73 2.30 -6.57
CA PRO A 86 2.31 2.86 -7.84
C PRO A 86 1.92 4.34 -7.70
N SER A 87 2.06 5.09 -8.79
CA SER A 87 1.59 6.48 -8.82
C SER A 87 0.06 6.55 -8.78
N ARG A 88 -0.51 7.71 -8.41
CA ARG A 88 -1.96 7.92 -8.51
C ARG A 88 -2.50 7.62 -9.91
N ARG A 89 -1.76 7.98 -10.96
CA ARG A 89 -2.18 7.73 -12.36
C ARG A 89 -2.25 6.23 -12.67
N THR A 90 -1.25 5.47 -12.20
CA THR A 90 -1.21 4.01 -12.35
C THR A 90 -2.40 3.38 -11.60
N ILE A 91 -2.60 3.74 -10.34
CA ILE A 91 -3.74 3.25 -9.54
C ILE A 91 -5.07 3.53 -10.20
N THR A 92 -5.27 4.74 -10.75
CA THR A 92 -6.50 5.07 -11.47
C THR A 92 -6.71 4.11 -12.64
N LYS A 93 -5.68 3.86 -13.46
CA LYS A 93 -5.75 2.91 -14.58
C LYS A 93 -6.10 1.50 -14.09
N ASP A 94 -5.39 1.01 -13.07
CA ASP A 94 -5.58 -0.34 -12.52
C ASP A 94 -7.01 -0.51 -11.95
N CYS A 95 -7.56 0.51 -11.29
CA CYS A 95 -8.94 0.49 -10.80
C CYS A 95 -9.96 0.37 -11.95
N TYR A 96 -9.73 1.08 -13.07
CA TYR A 96 -10.59 0.97 -14.25
C TYR A 96 -10.50 -0.40 -14.93
N GLU A 97 -9.34 -1.04 -14.91
CA GLU A 97 -9.16 -2.40 -15.42
C GLU A 97 -9.96 -3.40 -14.58
N VAL A 98 -9.81 -3.38 -13.25
CA VAL A 98 -10.59 -4.22 -12.32
C VAL A 98 -12.09 -3.97 -12.46
N TYR A 99 -12.50 -2.70 -12.60
CA TYR A 99 -13.91 -2.36 -12.88
C TYR A 99 -14.42 -2.96 -14.20
N GLY A 100 -13.59 -2.96 -15.24
CA GLY A 100 -13.90 -3.60 -16.52
C GLY A 100 -14.15 -5.09 -16.38
N GLU A 101 -13.28 -5.80 -15.66
CA GLU A 101 -13.41 -7.24 -15.37
C GLU A 101 -14.69 -7.53 -14.58
N LEU A 102 -14.93 -6.80 -13.49
CA LEU A 102 -16.13 -6.96 -12.66
C LEU A 102 -17.42 -6.70 -13.46
N ARG A 103 -17.41 -5.70 -14.35
CA ARG A 103 -18.55 -5.42 -15.24
C ARG A 103 -18.83 -6.50 -16.25
N ILE A 104 -17.79 -7.17 -16.77
CA ILE A 104 -17.97 -8.29 -17.69
C ILE A 104 -18.57 -9.48 -16.93
N ASN A 105 -18.07 -9.76 -15.72
CA ASN A 105 -18.55 -10.86 -14.89
C ASN A 105 -20.02 -10.66 -14.47
N LEU A 106 -20.43 -9.43 -14.16
CA LEU A 106 -21.83 -9.12 -13.85
C LEU A 106 -22.80 -9.31 -15.03
N LYS A 107 -22.32 -9.28 -16.27
CA LYS A 107 -23.15 -9.57 -17.46
C LYS A 107 -23.29 -11.05 -17.77
N GLN A 108 -22.49 -11.89 -17.11
CA GLN A 108 -22.51 -13.35 -17.27
C GLN A 108 -23.30 -14.06 -16.15
N LEU A 109 -23.74 -13.30 -15.14
CA LEU A 109 -24.73 -13.72 -14.14
C LEU A 109 -26.15 -13.49 -14.67
#